data_AF-A0A9P4PKK3-F1
#
_entry.id   AF-A0A9P4PKK3-F1
#
_cell.length_a   1.000
_cell.length_b   1.000
_cell.length_c   1.000
_cell.angle_alpha   90.00
_cell.angle_beta   90.00
_cell.angle_gamma   90.00
#
_symmetry.space_group_name_H-M   'P 1'
#
loop_
_entity.id
_entity.type
_entity.pdbx_description
1 polymer ?
#
loop_
_entity_poly.entity_id
_entity_poly.type
_entity_poly.pdbx_seq_one_letter_code
_entity_poly.pdbx_strand_id
1 'polypeptide(L)'
;SRVAIVSWRWDFSRPDALSSDLSLNVAHAIRYAKAHGIHFLFIDIISLDQTLSPNELIQEVARFGTLYETIPVIAAYDDMRLNFDYIMLRPWIFSEIKKMMRNPHRIVYVGHLRQGTYIHKSVLHWWLGRVPRHRMADTSFSDQLRKAWFADYVPPVLALLNGHNNMADIHDFKFIIPPLAEIFTAAEKLPPNDYLLTVAFL
;
A
#
# COMPACT_ATOMS: atom_id res chain seq x y z
N SER A 1 13.70 16.54 4.24
CA SER A 1 12.45 16.92 4.91
C SER A 1 12.52 16.48 6.36
N ARG A 2 11.95 17.25 7.30
CA ARG A 2 11.81 16.87 8.72
C ARG A 2 10.50 16.11 8.99
N VAL A 3 9.66 15.93 7.97
CA VAL A 3 8.33 15.33 8.03
C VAL A 3 8.26 14.20 7.01
N ALA A 4 7.64 13.08 7.37
CA ALA A 4 7.27 12.00 6.45
C ALA A 4 5.98 11.30 6.90
N ILE A 5 5.31 10.65 5.96
CA ILE A 5 4.22 9.71 6.23
C ILE A 5 4.74 8.27 6.17
N VAL A 6 4.28 7.43 7.08
CA VAL A 6 4.53 5.99 7.07
C VAL A 6 3.31 5.32 6.45
N SER A 7 3.52 4.79 5.23
CA SER A 7 2.55 3.93 4.56
C SER A 7 2.76 2.51 5.07
N TRP A 8 1.86 2.05 5.92
CA TRP A 8 1.99 0.78 6.61
C TRP A 8 0.63 0.09 6.75
N ARG A 9 0.63 -1.24 6.77
CA ARG A 9 -0.55 -2.05 7.07
C ARG A 9 -0.20 -3.12 8.10
N TRP A 10 -1.15 -3.34 9.01
CA TRP A 10 -1.13 -4.27 10.14
C TRP A 10 -0.32 -5.55 9.84
N ASP A 11 0.87 -5.65 10.44
CA ASP A 11 1.77 -6.82 10.48
C ASP A 11 1.74 -7.53 11.84
N PHE A 12 0.77 -7.20 12.70
CA PHE A 12 0.70 -7.77 14.04
C PHE A 12 0.53 -9.30 13.99
N SER A 13 1.34 -9.97 14.81
CA SER A 13 1.43 -11.42 14.89
C SER A 13 0.13 -12.09 15.35
N ARG A 14 -0.75 -11.37 16.05
CA ARG A 14 -2.10 -11.81 16.40
C ARG A 14 -3.16 -10.74 16.11
N PRO A 15 -4.26 -11.07 15.41
CA PRO A 15 -5.33 -10.13 15.11
C PRO A 15 -6.11 -9.66 16.35
N ASP A 16 -6.01 -10.37 17.48
CA ASP A 16 -6.93 -10.20 18.62
C ASP A 16 -6.33 -9.44 19.81
N ALA A 17 -5.08 -8.98 19.72
CA ALA A 17 -4.36 -8.41 20.85
C ALA A 17 -3.65 -7.09 20.49
N LEU A 18 -4.41 -5.99 20.55
CA LEU A 18 -3.90 -4.61 20.50
C LEU A 18 -2.86 -4.28 21.61
N SER A 19 -2.71 -5.13 22.62
CA SER A 19 -2.00 -4.80 23.86
C SER A 19 -0.59 -5.39 24.01
N SER A 20 -0.10 -6.23 23.08
CA SER A 20 1.23 -6.86 23.27
C SER A 20 2.09 -7.06 22.03
N ASP A 21 1.57 -6.90 20.81
CA ASP A 21 2.36 -7.12 19.61
C ASP A 21 2.87 -5.79 19.04
N LEU A 22 4.19 -5.60 19.07
CA LEU A 22 4.87 -4.49 18.41
C LEU A 22 4.87 -4.72 16.89
N SER A 23 4.43 -3.73 16.11
CA SER A 23 4.66 -3.73 14.67
C SER A 23 6.15 -3.56 14.39
N LEU A 24 6.77 -4.60 13.82
CA LEU A 24 8.18 -4.57 13.45
C LEU A 24 8.40 -3.61 12.28
N ASN A 25 7.44 -3.50 11.37
CA ASN A 25 7.48 -2.52 10.29
C ASN A 25 7.51 -1.08 10.80
N VAL A 26 6.65 -0.72 11.76
CA VAL A 26 6.65 0.61 12.37
C VAL A 26 7.96 0.88 13.11
N ALA A 27 8.49 -0.11 13.85
CA ALA A 27 9.78 0.03 14.52
C ALA A 27 10.92 0.31 13.53
N HIS A 28 10.93 -0.35 12.37
CA HIS A 28 11.90 -0.09 11.30
C HIS A 28 11.72 1.30 10.67
N ALA A 29 10.48 1.75 10.46
CA ALA A 29 10.20 3.11 9.98
C ALA A 29 10.72 4.19 10.95
N ILE A 30 10.49 4.02 12.26
CA ILE A 30 11.00 4.94 13.30
C ILE A 30 12.53 4.96 13.31
N ARG A 31 13.18 3.79 13.25
CA ARG A 31 14.66 3.70 13.19
C ARG A 31 15.22 4.41 11.96
N TYR A 32 14.60 4.21 10.80
CA TYR A 32 14.98 4.88 9.56
C TYR A 32 14.83 6.40 9.70
N ALA A 33 13.69 6.87 10.22
CA ALA A 33 13.41 8.29 10.42
C ALA A 33 14.44 8.97 11.33
N LYS A 34 14.76 8.35 12.48
CA LYS A 34 15.79 8.83 13.40
C LYS A 34 17.16 8.95 12.72
N ALA A 35 17.54 7.94 11.94
CA ALA A 35 18.83 7.93 11.23
C ALA A 35 18.93 8.99 10.12
N HIS A 36 17.80 9.49 9.60
CA HIS A 36 17.74 10.42 8.48
C HIS A 36 17.22 11.81 8.86
N GLY A 37 17.15 12.14 10.16
CA GLY A 37 16.73 13.46 10.62
C GLY A 37 15.27 13.81 10.31
N ILE A 38 14.38 12.81 10.28
CA ILE A 38 12.93 13.00 10.21
C ILE A 38 12.40 13.11 11.64
N HIS A 39 11.78 14.25 11.97
CA HIS A 39 11.35 14.62 13.31
C HIS A 39 9.87 14.34 13.55
N PHE A 40 9.05 14.41 12.50
CA PHE A 40 7.61 14.17 12.56
C PHE A 40 7.26 13.02 11.62
N LEU A 41 6.64 11.98 12.17
CA LEU A 41 6.12 10.83 11.43
C LEU A 41 4.61 10.79 11.60
N PHE A 42 3.90 10.92 10.48
CA PHE A 42 2.48 10.57 10.42
C PHE A 42 2.39 9.09 10.12
N ILE A 43 1.90 8.28 11.05
CA ILE A 43 1.68 6.86 10.79
C ILE A 43 0.24 6.72 10.33
N ASP A 44 0.04 6.18 9.13
CA ASP A 44 -1.29 5.84 8.65
C ASP A 44 -1.83 4.63 9.41
N ILE A 45 -2.40 4.92 10.57
CA ILE A 45 -3.45 4.10 11.17
C ILE A 45 -4.68 4.89 10.81
N ILE A 46 -5.49 4.43 9.87
CA ILE A 46 -6.74 5.09 9.45
C ILE A 46 -7.63 5.26 10.70
N SER A 47 -7.43 6.38 11.41
CA SER A 47 -8.20 6.85 12.55
C SER A 47 -9.20 7.84 11.95
N LEU A 48 -10.12 7.31 11.15
CA LEU A 48 -11.19 8.11 10.60
C LEU A 48 -12.22 8.33 11.69
N ASP A 49 -12.71 9.57 11.77
CA ASP A 49 -13.84 9.89 12.62
C ASP A 49 -15.07 9.13 12.13
N GLN A 50 -15.42 8.06 12.85
CA GLN A 50 -16.54 7.18 12.53
C GLN A 50 -17.90 7.87 12.75
N THR A 51 -17.91 9.12 13.26
CA THR A 51 -19.13 9.92 13.38
C THR A 51 -19.49 10.64 12.09
N LEU A 52 -18.60 10.69 11.10
CA LEU A 52 -18.84 11.30 9.81
C LEU A 52 -19.86 10.53 8.97
N SER A 53 -20.62 11.27 8.15
CA SER A 53 -21.44 10.64 7.11
C SER A 53 -20.57 9.95 6.06
N PRO A 54 -21.09 8.97 5.29
CA PRO A 54 -20.33 8.28 4.26
C PRO A 54 -19.66 9.22 3.25
N ASN A 55 -20.32 10.31 2.87
CA ASN A 55 -19.79 11.29 1.92
C ASN A 55 -18.63 12.11 2.52
N GLU A 56 -18.76 12.52 3.78
CA GLU A 56 -17.69 13.23 4.50
C GLU A 56 -16.49 12.31 4.72
N LEU A 57 -16.74 11.03 5.03
CA LEU A 57 -15.71 10.02 5.18
C LEU A 57 -14.93 9.79 3.89
N ILE A 58 -15.61 9.71 2.73
CA ILE A 58 -14.95 9.63 1.41
C ILE A 58 -14.04 10.83 1.18
N GLN A 59 -14.51 12.05 1.48
CA GLN A 59 -13.72 13.26 1.33
C GLN A 59 -12.51 13.29 2.27
N GLU A 60 -12.67 12.84 3.52
CA GLU A 60 -11.58 12.79 4.47
C GLU A 60 -10.52 11.77 4.08
N VAL A 61 -10.92 10.56 3.66
CA VAL A 61 -9.98 9.54 3.14
C VAL A 61 -9.25 10.06 1.91
N ALA A 62 -9.97 10.70 0.98
CA ALA A 62 -9.35 11.29 -0.21
C ALA A 62 -8.32 12.35 0.17
N ARG A 63 -8.66 13.26 1.09
CA ARG A 63 -7.78 14.32 1.60
C ARG A 63 -6.55 13.73 2.29
N PHE A 64 -6.72 12.75 3.16
CA PHE A 64 -5.61 12.07 3.83
C PHE A 64 -4.67 11.40 2.80
N GLY A 65 -5.25 10.76 1.79
CA GLY A 65 -4.50 10.13 0.70
C GLY A 65 -3.56 11.09 -0.07
N THR A 66 -3.83 12.41 -0.06
CA THR A 66 -2.93 13.40 -0.69
C THR A 66 -1.56 13.49 -0.02
N LEU A 67 -1.42 13.05 1.24
CA LEU A 67 -0.12 12.99 1.92
C LEU A 67 0.85 12.05 1.19
N TYR A 68 0.35 10.97 0.59
CA TYR A 68 1.15 10.06 -0.22
C TYR A 68 1.69 10.68 -1.51
N GLU A 69 1.14 11.81 -1.95
CA GLU A 69 1.56 12.55 -3.14
C GLU A 69 2.42 13.79 -2.81
N THR A 70 2.38 14.28 -1.56
CA THR A 70 2.84 15.65 -1.23
C THR A 70 3.96 15.72 -0.21
N ILE A 71 4.22 14.65 0.56
CA ILE A 71 5.32 14.60 1.53
C ILE A 71 6.13 13.30 1.37
N PRO A 72 7.38 13.23 1.84
CA PRO A 72 8.15 12.00 1.77
C PRO A 72 7.44 10.81 2.39
N VAL A 73 7.57 9.64 1.77
CA VAL A 73 6.87 8.42 2.16
C VAL A 73 7.88 7.37 2.61
N ILE A 74 7.62 6.77 3.76
CA ILE A 74 8.28 5.55 4.25
C ILE A 74 7.27 4.41 4.12
N ALA A 75 7.43 3.57 3.11
CA ALA A 75 6.59 2.39 2.91
C ALA A 75 7.15 1.21 3.74
N ALA A 76 6.28 0.53 4.48
CA ALA A 76 6.64 -0.63 5.30
C ALA A 76 5.51 -1.65 5.30
N TYR A 77 5.70 -2.75 4.57
CA TYR A 77 4.63 -3.72 4.30
C TYR A 77 5.05 -5.18 4.51
N ASP A 78 6.23 -5.45 5.08
CA ASP A 78 6.67 -6.84 5.22
C ASP A 78 5.62 -7.65 6.03
N ASP A 79 5.26 -8.83 5.55
CA ASP A 79 4.39 -9.78 6.26
C ASP A 79 4.93 -11.20 6.07
N MET A 80 5.18 -11.90 7.18
CA MET A 80 5.72 -13.26 7.18
C MET A 80 4.76 -14.28 6.58
N ARG A 81 3.46 -13.97 6.54
CA ARG A 81 2.38 -14.89 6.15
C ARG A 81 2.10 -14.84 4.65
N LEU A 82 2.54 -13.80 3.96
CA LEU A 82 2.14 -13.53 2.57
C LEU A 82 3.37 -13.31 1.67
N ASN A 83 3.23 -13.74 0.42
CA ASN A 83 4.17 -13.35 -0.62
C ASN A 83 4.08 -11.83 -0.85
N PHE A 84 5.23 -11.18 -1.01
CA PHE A 84 5.32 -9.75 -1.27
C PHE A 84 4.44 -9.29 -2.43
N ASP A 85 4.37 -10.05 -3.52
CA ASP A 85 3.54 -9.69 -4.67
C ASP A 85 2.06 -9.62 -4.29
N TYR A 86 1.57 -10.53 -3.44
CA TYR A 86 0.20 -10.48 -2.94
C TYR A 86 0.00 -9.35 -1.95
N ILE A 87 0.95 -9.10 -1.05
CA ILE A 87 0.90 -7.94 -0.14
C ILE A 87 0.69 -6.65 -0.94
N MET A 88 1.46 -6.45 -2.01
CA MET A 88 1.40 -5.25 -2.84
C MET A 88 0.12 -5.15 -3.68
N LEU A 89 -0.58 -6.27 -3.90
CA LEU A 89 -1.90 -6.34 -4.54
C LEU A 89 -3.07 -6.15 -3.56
N ARG A 90 -2.83 -5.87 -2.27
CA ARG A 90 -3.92 -5.50 -1.36
C ARG A 90 -4.51 -4.16 -1.81
N PRO A 91 -5.84 -4.02 -2.01
CA PRO A 91 -6.45 -2.84 -2.63
C PRO A 91 -6.02 -1.50 -2.03
N TRP A 92 -5.96 -1.42 -0.70
CA TRP A 92 -5.50 -0.23 0.01
C TRP A 92 -4.04 0.11 -0.28
N ILE A 93 -3.12 -0.86 -0.16
CA ILE A 93 -1.69 -0.67 -0.47
C ILE A 93 -1.53 -0.27 -1.93
N PHE A 94 -2.27 -0.93 -2.83
CA PHE A 94 -2.23 -0.67 -4.26
C PHE A 94 -2.67 0.77 -4.60
N SER A 95 -3.70 1.30 -3.93
CA SER A 95 -4.11 2.71 -4.09
C SER A 95 -3.04 3.68 -3.60
N GLU A 96 -2.41 3.40 -2.45
CA GLU A 96 -1.34 4.24 -1.90
C GLU A 96 -0.13 4.30 -2.82
N ILE A 97 0.37 3.15 -3.30
CA ILE A 97 1.54 3.14 -4.17
C ILE A 97 1.27 3.84 -5.51
N LYS A 98 0.03 3.80 -6.02
CA LYS A 98 -0.37 4.59 -7.20
C LYS A 98 -0.28 6.09 -6.94
N LYS A 99 -0.68 6.55 -5.74
CA LYS A 99 -0.50 7.94 -5.31
C LYS A 99 0.98 8.30 -5.15
N MET A 100 1.77 7.42 -4.53
CA MET A 100 3.22 7.60 -4.37
C MET A 100 3.95 7.86 -5.69
N MET A 101 3.50 7.25 -6.80
CA MET A 101 4.13 7.47 -8.11
C MET A 101 4.04 8.92 -8.62
N ARG A 102 3.10 9.71 -8.10
CA ARG A 102 2.98 11.15 -8.39
C ARG A 102 3.80 12.02 -7.45
N ASN A 103 4.39 11.42 -6.41
CA ASN A 103 5.08 12.14 -5.36
C ASN A 103 6.46 12.63 -5.84
N PRO A 104 6.73 13.95 -5.84
CA PRO A 104 8.03 14.48 -6.25
C PRO A 104 9.10 14.31 -5.15
N HIS A 105 8.71 13.89 -3.95
CA HIS A 105 9.60 13.68 -2.82
C HIS A 105 10.10 12.25 -2.72
N ARG A 106 11.02 12.03 -1.78
CA ARG A 106 11.66 10.74 -1.57
C ARG A 106 10.66 9.71 -1.06
N ILE A 107 10.57 8.57 -1.76
CA ILE A 107 9.85 7.38 -1.33
C ILE A 107 10.90 6.34 -0.94
N VAL A 108 10.77 5.75 0.25
CA VAL A 108 11.70 4.73 0.74
C VAL A 108 10.93 3.54 1.27
N TYR A 109 11.37 2.34 0.87
CA TYR A 109 10.89 1.11 1.49
C TYR A 109 11.78 0.72 2.66
N VAL A 110 11.15 0.39 3.78
CA VAL A 110 11.79 -0.20 4.96
C VAL A 110 11.00 -1.43 5.36
N GLY A 111 11.65 -2.41 5.98
CA GLY A 111 10.97 -3.60 6.42
C GLY A 111 11.90 -4.53 7.18
N HIS A 112 11.33 -5.38 8.03
CA HIS A 112 12.06 -6.30 8.88
C HIS A 112 12.45 -7.63 8.18
N LEU A 113 11.72 -8.05 7.16
CA LEU A 113 11.98 -9.24 6.32
C LEU A 113 12.72 -8.92 5.03
N ARG A 114 12.86 -7.63 4.68
CA ARG A 114 13.49 -7.19 3.44
C ARG A 114 12.75 -7.66 2.18
N GLN A 115 11.45 -7.97 2.25
CA GLN A 115 10.70 -8.42 1.07
C GLN A 115 10.72 -7.33 -0.01
N GLY A 116 10.42 -6.09 0.36
CA GLY A 116 10.46 -4.98 -0.60
C GLY A 116 11.86 -4.49 -1.01
N THR A 117 12.91 -4.79 -0.23
CA THR A 117 14.31 -4.43 -0.60
C THR A 117 15.04 -5.55 -1.35
N TYR A 118 14.40 -6.70 -1.54
CA TYR A 118 14.95 -7.80 -2.33
C TYR A 118 15.20 -7.36 -3.77
N ILE A 119 16.38 -7.68 -4.31
CA ILE A 119 16.77 -7.33 -5.68
C ILE A 119 16.67 -8.59 -6.55
N HIS A 120 15.78 -8.58 -7.54
CA HIS A 120 15.66 -9.71 -8.47
C HIS A 120 16.96 -9.90 -9.25
N LYS A 121 17.46 -11.13 -9.34
CA LYS A 121 18.59 -11.46 -10.22
C LYS A 121 18.04 -11.62 -11.63
N SER A 122 18.31 -10.67 -12.54
CA SER A 122 17.97 -10.85 -13.95
C SER A 122 18.78 -12.01 -14.57
N VAL A 123 18.18 -12.74 -15.50
CA VAL A 123 18.87 -13.77 -16.31
C VAL A 123 20.03 -13.15 -17.09
N LEU A 124 19.87 -11.89 -17.52
CA LEU A 124 20.94 -11.10 -18.14
C LEU A 124 22.14 -10.88 -17.21
N HIS A 125 21.95 -10.79 -15.89
CA HIS A 125 23.05 -10.69 -14.92
C HIS A 125 23.82 -12.01 -14.79
N TRP A 126 23.15 -13.14 -15.00
CA TRP A 126 23.80 -14.44 -15.06
C TRP A 126 24.60 -14.61 -16.36
N TRP A 127 24.08 -14.11 -17.48
CA TRP A 127 24.70 -14.21 -18.81
C TRP A 127 25.77 -13.14 -19.12
N LEU A 128 25.60 -11.89 -18.70
CA LEU A 128 26.47 -10.75 -19.05
C LEU A 128 27.37 -10.28 -17.89
N GLY A 129 27.33 -10.95 -16.74
CA GLY A 129 28.07 -10.54 -15.54
C GLY A 129 27.48 -9.30 -14.85
N ARG A 130 28.32 -8.54 -14.12
CA ARG A 130 27.90 -7.38 -13.31
C ARG A 130 27.40 -6.22 -14.18
N VAL A 131 26.14 -6.26 -14.58
CA VAL A 131 25.42 -5.07 -15.07
C VAL A 131 25.38 -4.03 -13.95
N PRO A 132 25.80 -2.77 -14.17
CA PRO A 132 25.69 -1.71 -13.18
C PRO A 132 24.23 -1.46 -12.84
N ARG A 133 23.79 -1.93 -11.66
CA ARG A 133 22.45 -1.68 -11.15
C ARG A 133 22.44 -0.37 -10.38
N HIS A 134 21.53 0.54 -10.71
CA HIS A 134 21.15 1.57 -9.76
C HIS A 134 20.37 0.89 -8.64
N ARG A 135 20.99 0.73 -7.46
CA ARG A 135 20.51 -0.08 -6.31
C ARG A 135 19.04 0.12 -5.88
N MET A 136 18.37 1.21 -6.28
CA MET A 136 16.96 1.47 -5.96
C MET A 136 15.97 1.10 -7.09
N ALA A 137 16.40 0.99 -8.35
CA ALA A 137 15.50 0.75 -9.49
C ALA A 137 15.11 -0.74 -9.68
N ASP A 138 15.82 -1.64 -9.00
CA ASP A 138 15.70 -3.10 -9.16
C ASP A 138 15.18 -3.81 -7.90
N THR A 139 14.71 -3.05 -6.89
CA THR A 139 14.10 -3.66 -5.71
C THR A 139 12.68 -4.15 -6.05
N SER A 140 12.24 -5.17 -5.33
CA SER A 140 10.88 -5.73 -5.47
C SER A 140 9.83 -4.64 -5.27
N PHE A 141 10.03 -3.74 -4.30
CA PHE A 141 9.13 -2.60 -4.10
C PHE A 141 9.14 -1.62 -5.29
N SER A 142 10.30 -1.30 -5.86
CA SER A 142 10.37 -0.41 -7.03
C SER A 142 9.72 -1.04 -8.27
N ASP A 143 9.85 -2.36 -8.44
CA ASP A 143 9.16 -3.10 -9.49
C ASP A 143 7.64 -3.06 -9.30
N GLN A 144 7.16 -3.25 -8.06
CA GLN A 144 5.74 -3.19 -7.72
C GLN A 144 5.15 -1.78 -7.90
N LEU A 145 5.89 -0.73 -7.52
CA LEU A 145 5.52 0.67 -7.84
C LEU A 145 5.33 0.88 -9.34
N ARG A 146 6.25 0.37 -10.17
CA ARG A 146 6.18 0.49 -11.62
C ARG A 146 5.01 -0.28 -12.21
N LYS A 147 4.76 -1.51 -11.74
CA LYS A 147 3.61 -2.32 -12.16
C LYS A 147 2.30 -1.61 -11.83
N ALA A 148 2.16 -1.11 -10.61
CA ALA A 148 0.96 -0.40 -10.17
C ALA A 148 0.70 0.89 -10.95
N TRP A 149 1.75 1.56 -11.43
CA TRP A 149 1.62 2.76 -12.27
C TRP A 149 0.89 2.48 -13.59
N PHE A 150 1.20 1.36 -14.25
CA PHE A 150 0.61 1.01 -15.55
C PHE A 150 -0.65 0.17 -15.44
N ALA A 151 -0.95 -0.39 -14.27
CA ALA A 151 -2.11 -1.22 -14.04
C ALA A 151 -3.31 -0.40 -13.55
N ASP A 152 -4.51 -0.84 -13.90
CA ASP A 152 -5.78 -0.44 -13.29
C ASP A 152 -6.02 -1.23 -11.98
N TYR A 153 -7.26 -1.27 -11.49
CA TYR A 153 -7.62 -2.07 -10.31
C TYR A 153 -8.01 -3.52 -10.63
N VAL A 154 -7.82 -4.00 -11.87
CA VAL A 154 -8.05 -5.40 -12.22
C VAL A 154 -7.14 -6.35 -11.42
N PRO A 155 -5.80 -6.14 -11.31
CA PRO A 155 -4.95 -7.04 -10.56
C PRO A 155 -5.33 -7.21 -9.07
N PRO A 156 -5.58 -6.14 -8.28
CA PRO A 156 -6.01 -6.32 -6.90
C PRO A 156 -7.39 -6.98 -6.79
N VAL A 157 -8.32 -6.71 -7.71
CA VAL A 157 -9.63 -7.38 -7.72
C VAL A 157 -9.50 -8.88 -8.02
N LEU A 158 -8.73 -9.26 -9.03
CA LEU A 158 -8.47 -10.67 -9.34
C LEU A 158 -7.77 -11.38 -8.17
N ALA A 159 -6.90 -10.69 -7.44
CA ALA A 159 -6.29 -11.25 -6.23
C ALA A 159 -7.32 -11.52 -5.12
N LEU A 160 -8.33 -10.65 -4.96
CA LEU A 160 -9.44 -10.88 -4.02
C LEU A 160 -10.34 -12.04 -4.47
N LEU A 161 -10.77 -12.05 -5.73
CA LEU A 161 -11.63 -13.09 -6.30
C LEU A 161 -11.02 -14.49 -6.18
N ASN A 162 -9.70 -14.59 -6.33
CA ASN A 162 -8.97 -15.86 -6.21
C ASN A 162 -8.58 -16.22 -4.76
N GLY A 163 -8.93 -15.40 -3.77
CA GLY A 163 -8.56 -15.62 -2.37
C GLY A 163 -7.06 -15.49 -2.08
N HIS A 164 -6.29 -14.86 -2.96
CA HIS A 164 -4.87 -14.57 -2.73
C HIS A 164 -4.67 -13.42 -1.75
N ASN A 165 -5.68 -12.56 -1.60
CA ASN A 165 -5.73 -11.46 -0.65
C ASN A 165 -7.09 -11.40 0.03
N ASN A 166 -7.11 -10.81 1.22
CA ASN A 166 -8.34 -10.57 1.97
C ASN A 166 -8.57 -9.07 2.18
N MET A 167 -9.85 -8.73 2.30
CA MET A 167 -10.34 -7.40 2.60
C MET A 167 -11.42 -7.54 3.68
N ALA A 168 -11.44 -6.64 4.66
CA ALA A 168 -12.41 -6.71 5.75
C ALA A 168 -13.83 -6.46 5.22
N ASP A 169 -13.98 -5.43 4.38
CA ASP A 169 -15.19 -5.15 3.63
C ASP A 169 -14.83 -4.83 2.18
N ILE A 170 -15.36 -5.60 1.23
CA ILE A 170 -15.14 -5.33 -0.20
C ILE A 170 -15.76 -3.99 -0.62
N HIS A 171 -16.77 -3.49 0.10
CA HIS A 171 -17.43 -2.23 -0.25
C HIS A 171 -16.57 -0.98 0.01
N ASP A 172 -15.42 -1.12 0.68
CA ASP A 172 -14.50 0.00 0.90
C ASP A 172 -13.83 0.49 -0.40
N PHE A 173 -14.03 -0.17 -1.54
CA PHE A 173 -13.55 0.36 -2.83
C PHE A 173 -14.04 1.80 -3.10
N LYS A 174 -15.17 2.23 -2.53
CA LYS A 174 -15.65 3.62 -2.57
C LYS A 174 -14.70 4.63 -1.91
N PHE A 175 -13.93 4.19 -0.91
CA PHE A 175 -12.90 5.00 -0.26
C PHE A 175 -11.54 4.90 -0.97
N ILE A 176 -11.28 3.77 -1.64
CA ILE A 176 -10.04 3.49 -2.37
C ILE A 176 -10.00 4.23 -3.72
N ILE A 177 -11.15 4.34 -4.39
CA ILE A 177 -11.33 5.03 -5.67
C ILE A 177 -12.47 6.07 -5.54
N PRO A 178 -12.23 7.19 -4.81
CA PRO A 178 -13.24 8.20 -4.56
C PRO A 178 -14.00 8.71 -5.80
N PRO A 179 -13.37 8.88 -6.98
CA PRO A 179 -14.10 9.33 -8.18
C PRO A 179 -15.23 8.39 -8.65
N LEU A 180 -15.22 7.11 -8.22
CA LEU A 180 -16.23 6.11 -8.57
C LEU A 180 -17.13 5.75 -7.38
N ALA A 181 -17.03 6.47 -6.26
CA ALA A 181 -17.71 6.11 -5.01
C ALA A 181 -19.24 5.98 -5.16
N GLU A 182 -19.88 6.84 -5.93
CA GLU A 182 -21.34 6.79 -6.16
C GLU A 182 -21.74 5.50 -6.90
N ILE A 183 -20.97 5.12 -7.93
CA ILE A 183 -21.20 3.90 -8.72
C ILE A 183 -21.02 2.68 -7.82
N PHE A 184 -19.96 2.67 -7.02
CA PHE A 184 -19.69 1.58 -6.09
C PHE A 184 -20.76 1.47 -5.01
N THR A 185 -21.23 2.59 -4.46
CA THR A 185 -22.34 2.61 -3.51
C THR A 185 -23.62 2.03 -4.12
N ALA A 186 -23.94 2.38 -5.37
CA ALA A 186 -25.08 1.81 -6.08
C ALA A 186 -24.93 0.32 -6.37
N ALA A 187 -23.69 -0.17 -6.52
CA ALA A 187 -23.35 -1.56 -6.77
C ALA A 187 -23.34 -2.44 -5.51
N GLU A 188 -23.38 -1.89 -4.29
CA GLU A 188 -23.36 -2.67 -3.04
C GLU A 188 -24.53 -3.66 -2.90
N LYS A 189 -25.62 -3.44 -3.64
CA LYS A 189 -26.76 -4.37 -3.72
C LYS A 189 -26.48 -5.63 -4.55
N LEU A 190 -25.36 -5.67 -5.29
CA LEU A 190 -24.98 -6.81 -6.11
C LEU A 190 -24.39 -7.92 -5.24
N PRO A 191 -24.43 -9.18 -5.72
CA PRO A 191 -23.66 -10.26 -5.11
C PRO A 191 -22.16 -9.90 -5.02
N PRO A 192 -21.42 -10.40 -4.00
CA PRO A 192 -20.03 -10.01 -3.77
C PRO A 192 -19.10 -10.13 -4.99
N ASN A 193 -19.20 -11.22 -5.76
CA ASN A 193 -18.38 -11.40 -6.95
C ASN A 193 -18.76 -10.44 -8.08
N ASP A 194 -20.05 -10.13 -8.23
CA ASP A 194 -20.55 -9.19 -9.25
C ASP A 194 -20.16 -7.75 -8.90
N TYR A 195 -20.18 -7.40 -7.60
CA TYR A 195 -19.63 -6.15 -7.10
C TYR A 195 -18.14 -6.03 -7.46
N LEU A 196 -17.33 -7.05 -7.13
CA LEU A 196 -15.90 -7.05 -7.43
C LEU A 196 -15.63 -6.97 -8.93
N LEU A 197 -16.37 -7.72 -9.76
CA LEU A 197 -16.26 -7.61 -11.22
C LEU A 197 -16.62 -6.19 -11.70
N THR A 198 -17.62 -5.55 -11.12
CA THR A 198 -17.96 -4.15 -11.42
C THR A 198 -16.78 -3.21 -11.12
N VAL A 199 -16.08 -3.41 -10.00
CA VAL A 199 -14.87 -2.65 -9.65
C VAL A 199 -13.74 -2.90 -10.66
N ALA A 200 -13.57 -4.13 -11.16
CA ALA A 200 -12.53 -4.43 -12.15
C ALA A 200 -12.80 -3.82 -13.54
N PHE A 201 -14.06 -3.62 -13.92
CA PHE A 201 -14.42 -3.10 -15.24
C PHE A 201 -14.43 -1.56 -15.35
N LEU A 202 -14.38 -0.84 -14.21
CA LEU A 202 -14.45 0.62 -14.13
C LEU A 202 -13.07 1.24 -13.83
#